data_AF-A0AB37UPB6-F1
#
_entry.id   AF-A0AB37UPB6-F1
#
_cell.length_a   1.000
_cell.length_b   1.000
_cell.length_c   1.000
_cell.angle_alpha   90.00
_cell.angle_beta   90.00
_cell.angle_gamma   90.00
#
_symmetry.space_group_name_H-M   'P 1'
#
loop_
_entity.id
_entity.type
_entity.pdbx_description
1 polymer ?
#
loop_
_entity_poly.entity_id
_entity_poly.type
_entity_poly.pdbx_seq_one_letter_code
_entity_poly.pdbx_strand_id
1 'polypeptide(L)'
;MHEAAISTRILEQHALKLQEHGLKVEEWGKRLQERSDQLALEHGLLIEECGQVIQHKAEEALVYTQVAMELEDYSSALMMLIAHTQSEARAAFIQAITIFAQMMQKRIKLVGKHL
;
A
#
# COMPACT_ATOMS: atom_id res chain seq x y z
N MET A 1 -19.21 -0.82 24.42
CA MET A 1 -19.65 -0.14 23.18
C MET A 1 -18.75 1.05 22.82
N HIS A 2 -18.43 1.96 23.75
CA HIS A 2 -17.58 3.13 23.47
C HIS A 2 -16.17 2.76 22.94
N GLU A 3 -15.50 1.78 23.54
CA GLU A 3 -14.15 1.33 23.11
C GLU A 3 -14.14 0.69 21.71
N ALA A 4 -15.20 -0.02 21.36
CA ALA A 4 -15.33 -0.68 20.06
C ALA A 4 -15.56 0.34 18.92
N ALA A 5 -16.37 1.36 19.18
CA ALA A 5 -16.54 2.48 18.26
C ALA A 5 -15.25 3.28 18.06
N ILE A 6 -14.48 3.52 19.13
CA ILE A 6 -13.15 4.17 19.03
C ILE A 6 -12.21 3.32 18.18
N SER A 7 -12.16 2.02 18.41
CA SER A 7 -11.29 1.09 17.67
C SER A 7 -11.61 1.08 16.17
N THR A 8 -12.90 1.10 15.83
CA THR A 8 -13.36 1.13 14.43
C THR A 8 -12.98 2.44 13.75
N ARG A 9 -13.09 3.57 14.44
CA ARG A 9 -12.67 4.88 13.91
C ARG A 9 -11.17 4.98 13.70
N ILE A 10 -10.37 4.32 14.56
CA ILE A 10 -8.92 4.21 14.34
C ILE A 10 -8.62 3.39 13.08
N LEU A 11 -9.35 2.29 12.87
CA LEU A 11 -9.21 1.49 11.65
C LEU A 11 -9.60 2.29 10.41
N GLU A 12 -10.67 3.07 10.43
CA GLU A 12 -11.05 3.98 9.34
C GLU A 12 -9.92 4.96 9.01
N GLN A 13 -9.35 5.63 10.03
CA GLN A 13 -8.23 6.54 9.84
C GLN A 13 -6.99 5.86 9.25
N HIS A 14 -6.74 4.60 9.62
CA HIS A 14 -5.65 3.82 9.03
C HIS A 14 -5.92 3.48 7.56
N ALA A 15 -7.15 3.14 7.19
CA ALA A 15 -7.53 2.89 5.81
C ALA A 15 -7.32 4.15 4.94
N LEU A 16 -7.75 5.32 5.41
CA LEU A 16 -7.53 6.60 4.71
C LEU A 16 -6.04 6.90 4.49
N LYS A 17 -5.20 6.69 5.51
CA LYS A 17 -3.74 6.85 5.36
C LYS A 17 -3.14 5.86 4.37
N LEU A 18 -3.63 4.62 4.34
CA LEU A 18 -3.19 3.63 3.35
C LEU A 18 -3.56 4.08 1.93
N GLN A 19 -4.74 4.67 1.73
CA GLN A 19 -5.14 5.24 0.44
C GLN A 19 -4.15 6.32 -0.03
N GLU A 20 -3.81 7.26 0.86
CA GLU A 20 -2.82 8.31 0.57
C GLU A 20 -1.44 7.73 0.23
N HIS A 21 -1.04 6.67 0.93
CA HIS A 21 0.23 5.98 0.65
C HIS A 21 0.20 5.25 -0.69
N GLY A 22 -0.90 4.59 -1.02
CA GLY A 22 -1.06 3.91 -2.30
C GLY A 22 -0.95 4.87 -3.48
N LEU A 23 -1.61 6.05 -3.40
CA LEU A 23 -1.49 7.11 -4.40
C LEU A 23 -0.03 7.59 -4.58
N LYS A 24 0.69 7.80 -3.48
CA LYS A 24 2.11 8.22 -3.52
C LYS A 24 3.01 7.15 -4.14
N VAL A 25 2.79 5.89 -3.79
CA VAL A 25 3.55 4.76 -4.34
C VAL A 25 3.29 4.63 -5.84
N GLU A 26 2.04 4.74 -6.28
CA GLU A 26 1.67 4.73 -7.70
C GLU A 26 2.38 5.88 -8.45
N GLU A 27 2.34 7.09 -7.90
CA GLU A 27 3.03 8.25 -8.47
C GLU A 27 4.55 8.04 -8.57
N TRP A 28 5.19 7.47 -7.54
CA TRP A 28 6.61 7.15 -7.60
C TRP A 28 6.93 6.11 -8.66
N GLY A 29 6.08 5.10 -8.83
CA GLY A 29 6.18 4.13 -9.92
C GLY A 29 6.19 4.83 -11.27
N LYS A 30 5.21 5.70 -11.54
CA LYS A 30 5.12 6.48 -12.78
C LYS A 30 6.33 7.38 -13.01
N ARG A 31 6.77 8.12 -11.98
CA ARG A 31 7.96 8.98 -12.07
C ARG A 31 9.25 8.21 -12.36
N LEU A 32 9.37 6.97 -11.91
CA LEU A 32 10.53 6.13 -12.24
C LEU A 32 10.55 5.74 -13.72
N GLN A 33 9.38 5.49 -14.30
CA GLN A 33 9.23 5.12 -15.72
C GLN A 33 9.60 6.27 -16.68
N GLU A 34 9.55 7.53 -16.21
CA GLU A 34 10.00 8.69 -17.00
C GLU A 34 11.50 8.67 -17.33
N ARG A 35 12.29 7.82 -16.68
CA ARG A 35 13.72 7.63 -17.00
C ARG A 35 13.90 6.73 -18.22
N SER A 36 14.77 7.11 -19.14
CA SER A 36 15.00 6.42 -20.41
C SER A 36 15.74 5.07 -20.34
N ASP A 37 15.88 4.44 -19.16
CA ASP A 37 16.51 3.12 -19.04
C ASP A 37 15.52 2.03 -18.67
N GLN A 38 15.67 0.88 -19.35
CA GLN A 38 14.78 -0.28 -19.23
C GLN A 38 14.63 -0.77 -17.79
N LEU A 39 15.70 -0.69 -16.99
CA LEU A 39 15.68 -1.11 -15.58
C LEU A 39 14.74 -0.23 -14.76
N ALA A 40 14.74 1.09 -14.97
CA ALA A 40 13.78 2.00 -14.35
C ALA A 40 12.33 1.72 -14.79
N LEU A 41 12.12 1.50 -16.09
CA LEU A 41 10.79 1.22 -16.63
C LEU A 41 10.17 -0.03 -15.97
N GLU A 42 10.89 -1.15 -15.97
CA GLU A 42 10.40 -2.42 -15.41
C GLU A 42 10.08 -2.32 -13.92
N HIS A 43 10.97 -1.72 -13.12
CA HIS A 43 10.75 -1.61 -11.67
C HIS A 43 9.70 -0.53 -11.34
N GLY A 44 9.61 0.52 -12.16
CA GLY A 44 8.59 1.55 -12.03
C GLY A 44 7.18 1.02 -12.26
N LEU A 45 6.98 0.13 -13.23
CA LEU A 45 5.69 -0.55 -13.46
C LEU A 45 5.30 -1.43 -12.26
N LEU A 46 6.23 -2.23 -11.74
CA LEU A 46 5.96 -3.08 -10.57
C LEU A 46 5.63 -2.25 -9.31
N ILE A 47 6.30 -1.10 -9.12
CA ILE A 47 5.99 -0.18 -8.02
C ILE A 47 4.60 0.46 -8.21
N GLU A 48 4.25 0.83 -9.44
CA GLU A 48 2.93 1.36 -9.78
C GLU A 48 1.82 0.35 -9.43
N GLU A 49 2.00 -0.91 -9.82
CA GLU A 49 1.09 -2.01 -9.48
C GLU A 49 0.93 -2.19 -7.96
N CYS A 50 2.03 -2.13 -7.19
CA CYS A 50 1.94 -2.13 -5.73
C CYS A 50 1.11 -0.95 -5.21
N GLY A 51 1.26 0.24 -5.80
CA GLY A 51 0.44 1.41 -5.49
C GLY A 51 -1.05 1.17 -5.69
N GLN A 52 -1.43 0.53 -6.79
CA GLN A 52 -2.82 0.16 -7.09
C GLN A 52 -3.37 -0.88 -6.10
N VAL A 53 -2.58 -1.89 -5.74
CA VAL A 53 -2.97 -2.90 -4.73
C VAL A 53 -3.19 -2.26 -3.36
N ILE A 54 -2.33 -1.33 -2.95
CA ILE A 54 -2.49 -0.60 -1.67
C ILE A 54 -3.82 0.18 -1.66
N GLN A 55 -4.13 0.90 -2.75
CA GLN A 55 -5.38 1.66 -2.87
C GLN A 55 -6.59 0.74 -2.82
N HIS A 56 -6.60 -0.34 -3.60
CA HIS A 56 -7.70 -1.28 -3.60
C HIS A 56 -7.98 -1.87 -2.20
N LYS A 57 -6.92 -2.24 -1.48
CA LYS A 57 -7.04 -2.78 -0.12
C LYS A 57 -7.41 -1.73 0.92
N ALA A 58 -6.99 -0.48 0.73
CA ALA A 58 -7.41 0.62 1.57
C ALA A 58 -8.90 0.94 1.39
N GLU A 59 -9.39 0.97 0.14
CA GLU A 59 -10.81 1.12 -0.20
C GLU A 59 -11.66 -0.03 0.37
N GLU A 60 -11.22 -1.27 0.20
CA GLU A 60 -11.88 -2.45 0.74
C GLU A 60 -12.00 -2.36 2.28
N ALA A 61 -10.90 -2.02 2.96
CA ALA A 61 -10.91 -1.82 4.42
C ALA A 61 -11.83 -0.67 4.85
N LEU A 62 -11.89 0.41 4.07
CA LEU A 62 -12.76 1.56 4.35
C LEU A 62 -14.24 1.16 4.26
N VAL A 63 -14.62 0.41 3.22
CA VAL A 63 -15.99 -0.12 3.06
C VAL A 63 -16.36 -1.00 4.26
N TYR A 64 -15.48 -1.92 4.67
CA TYR A 64 -15.74 -2.75 5.86
C TYR A 64 -15.89 -1.93 7.14
N THR A 65 -15.09 -0.87 7.33
CA THR A 65 -15.25 0.01 8.49
C THR A 65 -16.55 0.80 8.46
N GLN A 66 -17.01 1.24 7.29
CA GLN A 66 -18.29 1.93 7.13
C GLN A 66 -19.46 1.01 7.47
N VAL A 67 -19.46 -0.22 6.95
CA VAL A 67 -20.47 -1.24 7.27
C VAL A 67 -20.50 -1.54 8.77
N ALA A 68 -19.35 -1.69 9.42
CA ALA A 68 -19.26 -1.91 10.87
C ALA A 68 -19.91 -0.77 11.67
N MET A 69 -19.70 0.47 11.25
CA MET A 69 -20.29 1.64 11.91
C MET A 69 -21.80 1.76 11.66
N GLU A 70 -22.25 1.55 10.42
CA GLU A 70 -23.67 1.65 10.04
C GLU A 70 -24.54 0.59 10.71
N LEU A 71 -24.02 -0.64 10.83
CA LEU A 71 -24.73 -1.76 11.45
C LEU A 71 -24.49 -1.87 12.96
N GLU A 72 -23.65 -1.01 13.53
CA GLU A 72 -23.10 -1.14 14.88
C GLU A 72 -22.52 -2.55 15.17
N ASP A 73 -22.03 -3.23 14.13
CA ASP A 73 -21.41 -4.55 14.22
C ASP A 73 -19.92 -4.40 14.54
N TYR A 74 -19.60 -4.61 15.81
CA TYR A 74 -18.22 -4.62 16.30
C TYR A 74 -17.71 -6.03 16.61
N SER A 75 -18.22 -7.03 15.90
CA SER A 75 -17.80 -8.42 16.08
C SER A 75 -16.30 -8.58 15.83
N SER A 76 -15.69 -9.49 16.60
CA SER A 76 -14.27 -9.78 16.46
C SER A 76 -13.91 -10.26 15.04
N ALA A 77 -14.82 -10.97 14.38
CA ALA A 77 -14.62 -11.45 13.01
C ALA A 77 -14.48 -10.28 12.03
N LEU A 78 -15.38 -9.29 12.08
CA LEU A 78 -15.32 -8.13 11.21
C LEU A 78 -14.09 -7.25 11.49
N MET A 79 -13.74 -7.05 12.77
CA MET A 79 -12.53 -6.31 13.13
C MET A 79 -11.24 -7.00 12.64
N MET A 80 -11.18 -8.34 12.71
CA MET A 80 -10.06 -9.09 12.16
C MET A 80 -10.00 -9.00 10.64
N LEU A 81 -11.15 -9.03 9.95
CA LEU A 81 -11.20 -8.86 8.49
C LEU A 81 -10.66 -7.48 8.07
N ILE A 82 -11.08 -6.41 8.73
CA ILE A 82 -10.58 -5.05 8.47
C ILE A 82 -9.07 -4.99 8.69
N ALA A 83 -8.59 -5.47 9.86
CA ALA A 83 -7.17 -5.47 10.19
C ALA A 83 -6.34 -6.31 9.22
N HIS A 84 -6.86 -7.45 8.78
CA HIS A 84 -6.22 -8.31 7.78
C HIS A 84 -6.10 -7.60 6.44
N THR A 85 -7.18 -6.98 5.95
CA THR A 85 -7.19 -6.22 4.70
C THR A 85 -6.16 -5.08 4.73
N GLN A 86 -6.06 -4.37 5.86
CA GLN A 86 -5.01 -3.34 6.06
C GLN A 86 -3.59 -3.95 6.08
N SER A 87 -3.43 -5.17 6.57
CA SER A 87 -2.13 -5.86 6.56
C SER A 87 -1.68 -6.23 5.14
N GLU A 88 -2.61 -6.58 4.25
CA GLU A 88 -2.33 -6.84 2.83
C GLU A 88 -1.84 -5.56 2.13
N ALA A 89 -2.49 -4.42 2.39
CA ALA A 89 -2.03 -3.12 1.90
C ALA A 89 -0.59 -2.81 2.37
N ARG A 90 -0.28 -3.06 3.65
CA ARG A 90 1.08 -2.87 4.18
C ARG A 90 2.08 -3.83 3.54
N ALA A 91 1.70 -5.06 3.25
CA ALA A 91 2.56 -6.01 2.56
C ALA A 91 2.91 -5.52 1.14
N ALA A 92 1.94 -5.00 0.40
CA ALA A 92 2.18 -4.39 -0.91
C ALA A 92 3.09 -3.15 -0.83
N PHE A 93 2.96 -2.33 0.22
CA PHE A 93 3.88 -1.21 0.47
C PHE A 93 5.32 -1.67 0.71
N ILE A 94 5.51 -2.72 1.52
CA ILE A 94 6.84 -3.32 1.76
C ILE A 94 7.41 -3.92 0.45
N GLN A 95 6.55 -4.51 -0.38
CA GLN A 95 6.94 -5.03 -1.68
C GLN A 95 7.46 -3.91 -2.60
N ALA A 96 6.76 -2.77 -2.66
CA ALA A 96 7.21 -1.60 -3.43
C ALA A 96 8.62 -1.11 -3.01
N ILE A 97 8.87 -1.03 -1.70
CA ILE A 97 10.20 -0.68 -1.16
C ILE A 97 11.24 -1.71 -1.57
N THR A 98 10.90 -2.99 -1.50
CA THR A 98 11.81 -4.09 -1.85
C THR A 98 12.18 -4.03 -3.33
N ILE A 99 11.21 -3.81 -4.22
CA ILE A 99 11.43 -3.62 -5.67
C ILE A 99 12.37 -2.44 -5.92
N PHE A 100 12.10 -1.30 -5.28
CA PHE A 100 12.95 -0.12 -5.42
C PHE A 100 14.40 -0.38 -4.95
N ALA A 101 14.57 -1.04 -3.79
CA ALA A 101 15.88 -1.39 -3.27
C ALA A 101 16.65 -2.32 -4.22
N GLN A 102 15.98 -3.31 -4.80
CA GLN A 102 16.58 -4.22 -5.80
C GLN A 102 17.03 -3.46 -7.06
N MET A 103 16.21 -2.53 -7.56
CA MET A 103 16.56 -1.66 -8.69
C MET A 103 17.84 -0.88 -8.39
N MET A 104 17.92 -0.25 -7.21
CA MET A 104 19.08 0.55 -6.81
C MET A 104 20.34 -0.29 -6.68
N GLN A 105 20.24 -1.49 -6.09
CA GLN A 105 21.37 -2.43 -6.03
C GLN A 105 21.88 -2.82 -7.42
N LYS A 106 20.98 -3.07 -8.38
CA LYS A 106 21.36 -3.36 -9.78
C LYS A 106 22.07 -2.16 -10.42
N ARG A 107 21.58 -0.93 -10.22
CA ARG A 107 22.24 0.29 -10.73
C ARG A 107 23.65 0.46 -10.16
N ILE A 108 23.82 0.30 -8.85
CA ILE A 108 25.14 0.43 -8.20
C ILE A 108 26.12 -0.58 -8.80
N LYS A 109 25.69 -1.83 -9.01
CA LYS A 109 26.52 -2.87 -9.65
C LYS A 109 26.88 -2.55 -11.09
N LEU A 110 26.01 -1.89 -11.85
CA LEU A 110 26.31 -1.48 -13.23
C LEU A 110 27.36 -0.36 -13.27
N VAL A 111 27.19 0.68 -12.45
CA VAL A 111 28.15 1.80 -12.38
C VAL A 111 29.51 1.32 -11.88
N GLY A 112 29.55 0.48 -10.85
CA GLY A 112 30.80 -0.05 -10.29
C GLY A 112 31.57 -0.98 -11.23
N LYS A 113 30.95 -1.49 -12.32
CA LYS A 113 31.65 -2.24 -13.37
C LYS A 113 32.29 -1.35 -14.44
N HIS A 114 32.03 -0.05 -14.41
CA HIS A 114 32.50 0.92 -15.41
C HIS A 114 33.45 1.97 -14.80
N LEU A 115 33.83 1.77 -13.53
CA LEU A 115 34.90 2.48 -12.81
C LEU A 115 36.13 1.58 -12.74
#